data_AF-A0A956ZW35-F1
#
_entry.id   AF-A0A956ZW35-F1
#
_cell.length_a   1.000
_cell.length_b   1.000
_cell.length_c   1.000
_cell.angle_alpha   90.00
_cell.angle_beta   90.00
_cell.angle_gamma   90.00
#
_symmetry.space_group_name_H-M   'P 1'
#
loop_
_entity.id
_entity.type
_entity.pdbx_description
1 polymer ?
#
loop_
_entity_poly.entity_id
_entity_poly.type
_entity_poly.pdbx_seq_one_letter_code
_entity_poly.pdbx_strand_id
1 'polypeptide(L)'
;MRIKQIFLLVLLVALLLTACNDSLSDTESPGTPSPTPTPSPPGATGAYSLLAWNDLGMHCVDGKDYSIFSILPPYNNLHAQLVDKNGGLVSDGVSLTYEAIADATGSINTTSVQKTNFWSYVDRLFGVSLKEDIGLTGNPTSSLTPASMSWNGDLGVWSAEGIPITPVDDNGNKNFYPMVRVVARDAQGAALASADTVLPVSDEMTCAACHSSVASGNAAQTAAHPPKTGWVFASDPEKDWKENILALHDDKHLGQAPFQKSLGQAGYGSSGLLIRTYARKTIGMLGCLSWCLM
;
A
#
# COMPACT_ATOMS: atom_id res chain seq x y z
N MET A 1 2.27 -3.08 -28.42
CA MET A 1 1.06 -2.22 -28.41
C MET A 1 0.21 -2.32 -27.13
N ARG A 2 0.50 -3.24 -26.19
CA ARG A 2 -0.27 -3.43 -24.92
C ARG A 2 0.38 -2.85 -23.65
N ILE A 3 1.57 -2.24 -23.74
CA ILE A 3 2.28 -1.66 -22.58
C ILE A 3 1.90 -0.18 -22.36
N LYS A 4 1.47 0.53 -23.41
CA LYS A 4 1.06 1.94 -23.33
C LYS A 4 -0.33 2.15 -22.69
N GLN A 5 -1.14 1.11 -22.51
CA GLN A 5 -2.47 1.22 -21.89
C GLN A 5 -2.45 1.14 -20.35
N ILE A 6 -1.34 0.69 -19.76
CA ILE A 6 -1.20 0.58 -18.30
C ILE A 6 -0.78 1.93 -17.70
N PHE A 7 0.07 2.70 -18.42
CA PHE A 7 0.47 4.04 -18.02
C PHE A 7 -0.66 5.09 -18.04
N LEU A 8 -1.72 4.86 -18.83
CA LEU A 8 -2.82 5.81 -18.98
C LEU A 8 -3.85 5.73 -17.83
N LEU A 9 -3.85 4.64 -17.05
CA LEU A 9 -4.83 4.43 -15.99
C LEU A 9 -4.40 4.99 -14.63
N VAL A 10 -3.09 5.12 -14.39
CA VAL A 10 -2.53 5.66 -13.13
C VAL A 10 -2.57 7.19 -13.12
N LEU A 11 -2.49 7.83 -14.28
CA LEU A 11 -2.48 9.30 -14.40
C LEU A 11 -3.86 9.95 -14.17
N LEU A 12 -4.96 9.19 -14.26
CA LEU A 12 -6.32 9.76 -14.22
C LEU A 12 -6.86 9.99 -12.80
N VAL A 13 -6.16 9.53 -11.76
CA VAL A 13 -6.56 9.73 -10.35
C VAL A 13 -5.94 11.02 -9.77
N ALA A 14 -4.94 11.61 -10.43
CA ALA A 14 -4.22 12.79 -9.95
C ALA A 14 -4.80 14.15 -10.43
N LEU A 15 -5.84 14.16 -11.26
CA LEU A 15 -6.48 15.39 -11.73
C LEU A 15 -7.93 15.47 -11.24
N LEU A 16 -8.15 15.84 -9.97
CA LEU A 16 -9.43 16.36 -9.48
C LEU A 16 -9.35 16.93 -8.04
N LEU A 17 -8.39 17.80 -7.73
CA LEU A 17 -8.56 18.74 -6.61
C LEU A 17 -7.86 20.07 -6.92
N THR A 18 -8.61 20.98 -7.54
CA THR A 18 -8.33 22.42 -7.50
C THR A 18 -9.58 23.15 -7.00
N ALA A 19 -9.34 24.08 -6.07
CA ALA A 19 -10.23 25.10 -5.50
C ALA A 19 -11.22 24.68 -4.39
N CYS A 20 -10.87 25.02 -3.15
CA CYS A 20 -11.62 25.97 -2.34
C CYS A 20 -10.62 26.71 -1.42
N ASN A 21 -10.48 28.01 -1.65
CA ASN A 21 -9.60 28.90 -0.91
C ASN A 21 -10.50 29.81 -0.07
N ASP A 22 -10.89 29.35 1.13
CA ASP A 22 -11.58 30.20 2.11
C ASP A 22 -10.61 30.52 3.25
N SER A 23 -10.26 31.79 3.33
CA SER A 23 -9.56 32.42 4.43
C SER A 23 -10.38 32.33 5.72
N LEU A 24 -9.91 31.54 6.68
CA LEU A 24 -10.39 31.55 8.07
C LEU A 24 -9.38 32.32 8.93
N SER A 25 -9.89 33.34 9.60
CA SER A 25 -9.20 34.20 10.55
C SER A 25 -8.87 33.46 11.85
N ASP A 26 -7.61 33.55 12.28
CA ASP A 26 -7.08 32.93 13.50
C ASP A 26 -7.70 33.54 14.78
N THR A 27 -8.25 32.68 15.64
CA THR A 27 -8.46 32.98 17.06
C THR A 27 -7.49 32.13 17.89
N GLU A 28 -6.63 32.78 18.68
CA GLU A 28 -5.62 32.18 19.54
C GLU A 28 -6.16 31.06 20.45
N SER A 29 -5.39 29.97 20.54
CA SER A 29 -5.56 28.91 21.55
C SER A 29 -4.26 28.75 22.36
N PRO A 30 -4.30 28.46 23.67
CA PRO A 30 -3.18 28.67 24.57
C PRO A 30 -2.21 27.48 24.60
N GLY A 31 -0.90 27.80 24.50
CA GLY A 31 0.20 27.11 25.18
C GLY A 31 0.54 25.68 24.76
N THR A 32 1.31 25.51 23.68
CA THR A 32 2.00 24.25 23.35
C THR A 32 3.15 23.96 24.32
N PRO A 33 3.26 22.74 24.88
CA PRO A 33 4.47 22.31 25.58
C PRO A 33 5.65 22.19 24.60
N SER A 34 6.83 22.57 25.08
CA SER A 34 8.07 22.62 24.31
C SER A 34 8.40 21.26 23.65
N PRO A 35 8.71 21.20 22.34
CA PRO A 35 9.08 19.95 21.69
C PRO A 35 10.41 19.45 22.26
N THR A 36 10.40 18.19 22.72
CA THR A 36 11.63 17.45 23.02
C THR A 36 12.41 17.31 21.70
N PRO A 37 13.72 17.57 21.64
CA PRO A 37 14.46 17.52 20.39
C PRO A 37 14.43 16.08 19.84
N THR A 38 13.75 15.91 18.71
CA THR A 38 13.90 14.73 17.86
C THR A 38 15.39 14.59 17.52
N PRO A 39 16.00 13.38 17.62
CA PRO A 39 17.36 13.20 17.16
C PRO A 39 17.43 13.63 15.69
N SER A 40 18.23 14.65 15.40
CA SER A 40 18.47 15.07 14.03
C SER A 40 19.08 13.89 13.26
N PRO A 41 18.65 13.66 12.01
CA PRO A 41 19.38 12.75 11.12
C PRO A 41 20.87 13.11 11.17
N PRO A 42 21.80 12.13 11.19
CA PRO A 42 23.23 12.42 11.22
C PRO A 42 23.55 13.46 10.15
N GLY A 43 23.99 14.65 10.60
CA GLY A 43 24.28 15.76 9.70
C GLY A 43 25.32 15.32 8.68
N ALA A 44 25.04 15.56 7.40
CA ALA A 44 25.97 15.27 6.30
C ALA A 44 27.23 16.13 6.47
N THR A 45 28.23 15.60 7.17
CA THR A 45 29.58 16.15 7.24
C THR A 45 30.42 15.77 6.01
N GLY A 46 29.82 15.06 5.05
CA GLY A 46 30.45 14.52 3.85
C GLY A 46 30.26 15.39 2.61
N ALA A 47 31.01 15.07 1.56
CA ALA A 47 30.94 15.72 0.24
C ALA A 47 29.58 15.52 -0.49
N TYR A 48 28.67 14.75 0.09
CA TYR A 48 27.38 14.37 -0.48
C TYR A 48 26.26 14.44 0.57
N SER A 49 25.04 14.71 0.12
CA SER A 49 23.80 14.54 0.90
C SER A 49 22.86 13.61 0.16
N LEU A 50 22.21 12.71 0.89
CA LEU A 50 21.20 11.79 0.36
C LEU A 50 19.84 12.14 0.93
N LEU A 51 18.85 12.31 0.06
CA LEU A 51 17.45 12.46 0.42
C LEU A 51 16.71 11.19 0.03
N ALA A 52 15.86 10.67 0.90
CA ALA A 52 15.03 9.50 0.64
C ALA A 52 13.60 9.71 1.17
N TRP A 53 12.60 9.37 0.36
CA TRP A 53 11.20 9.59 0.71
C TRP A 53 10.28 8.57 0.05
N ASN A 54 9.08 8.44 0.62
CA ASN A 54 7.94 7.75 0.03
C ASN A 54 6.96 8.79 -0.53
N ASP A 55 6.31 8.49 -1.67
CA ASP A 55 5.36 9.39 -2.34
C ASP A 55 3.88 8.98 -2.19
N LEU A 56 3.59 7.85 -1.55
CA LEU A 56 2.22 7.34 -1.36
C LEU A 56 1.53 7.91 -0.11
N GLY A 57 2.31 8.36 0.88
CA GLY A 57 1.78 8.55 2.23
C GLY A 57 1.41 7.20 2.86
N MET A 58 0.37 7.17 3.70
CA MET A 58 -0.07 5.90 4.31
C MET A 58 -0.70 4.95 3.29
N HIS A 59 0.09 4.01 2.76
CA HIS A 59 -0.42 3.00 1.82
C HIS A 59 -1.37 2.05 2.53
N CYS A 60 -2.58 1.87 1.99
CA CYS A 60 -3.53 0.92 2.56
C CYS A 60 -3.29 -0.49 2.00
N VAL A 61 -3.26 -1.48 2.89
CA VAL A 61 -3.19 -2.91 2.53
C VAL A 61 -4.45 -3.63 3.04
N ASP A 62 -4.89 -4.66 2.33
CA ASP A 62 -6.16 -5.34 2.61
C ASP A 62 -6.10 -6.31 3.81
N GLY A 63 -5.21 -6.10 4.78
CA GLY A 63 -4.96 -7.05 5.87
C GLY A 63 -4.15 -8.28 5.42
N LYS A 64 -4.43 -9.44 6.01
CA LYS A 64 -3.64 -10.68 5.81
C LYS A 64 -4.27 -11.67 4.83
N ASP A 65 -5.57 -11.56 4.52
CA ASP A 65 -6.28 -12.52 3.67
C ASP A 65 -6.65 -11.96 2.28
N TYR A 66 -5.92 -12.42 1.28
CA TYR A 66 -6.15 -12.15 -0.13
C TYR A 66 -6.99 -13.24 -0.80
N SER A 67 -7.66 -14.12 -0.04
CA SER A 67 -8.41 -15.23 -0.62
C SER A 67 -9.80 -14.83 -1.12
N ILE A 68 -10.38 -13.79 -0.51
CA ILE A 68 -11.72 -13.27 -0.82
C ILE A 68 -11.65 -12.21 -1.93
N PHE A 69 -11.01 -11.07 -1.65
CA PHE A 69 -10.76 -10.02 -2.63
C PHE A 69 -9.44 -9.28 -2.36
N SER A 70 -9.03 -8.45 -3.31
CA SER A 70 -8.07 -7.37 -3.06
C SER A 70 -8.55 -6.03 -3.63
N ILE A 71 -8.50 -4.99 -2.79
CA ILE A 71 -8.55 -3.57 -3.18
C ILE A 71 -7.12 -3.11 -3.48
N LEU A 72 -6.18 -3.30 -2.54
CA LEU A 72 -4.77 -2.93 -2.69
C LEU A 72 -3.82 -4.05 -2.22
N PRO A 73 -2.77 -4.35 -3.01
CA PRO A 73 -1.75 -5.31 -2.62
C PRO A 73 -0.83 -4.74 -1.54
N PRO A 74 -0.01 -5.58 -0.86
CA PRO A 74 1.16 -5.10 -0.15
C PRO A 74 2.04 -4.33 -1.15
N TYR A 75 2.31 -3.06 -0.88
CA TYR A 75 2.96 -2.17 -1.83
C TYR A 75 3.54 -0.95 -1.09
N ASN A 76 4.62 -0.42 -1.64
CA ASN A 76 5.19 0.85 -1.22
C ASN A 76 6.15 1.36 -2.28
N ASN A 77 6.35 2.67 -2.33
CA ASN A 77 7.34 3.29 -3.20
C ASN A 77 8.44 3.92 -2.36
N LEU A 78 9.65 3.87 -2.89
CA LEU A 78 10.80 4.53 -2.29
C LEU A 78 11.57 5.27 -3.37
N HIS A 79 11.79 6.57 -3.14
CA HIS A 79 12.59 7.42 -4.00
C HIS A 79 13.80 7.96 -3.24
N ALA A 80 14.86 8.25 -3.97
CA ALA A 80 16.03 8.89 -3.41
C ALA A 80 16.80 9.76 -4.42
N GLN A 81 17.46 10.79 -3.91
CA GLN A 81 18.36 11.67 -4.67
C GLN A 81 19.65 11.89 -3.90
N LEU A 82 20.77 11.64 -4.58
CA LEU A 82 22.10 11.99 -4.11
C LEU A 82 22.49 13.35 -4.71
N VAL A 83 22.94 14.27 -3.87
CA VAL A 83 23.47 15.57 -4.30
C VAL A 83 24.88 15.77 -3.77
N ASP A 84 25.74 16.42 -4.55
CA ASP A 84 27.07 16.83 -4.12
C ASP A 84 27.01 18.08 -3.22
N LYS A 85 28.15 18.45 -2.63
CA LYS A 85 28.29 19.63 -1.79
C LYS A 85 27.93 20.96 -2.46
N ASN A 86 27.85 21.00 -3.80
CA ASN A 86 27.49 22.18 -4.57
C ASN A 86 25.99 22.18 -4.94
N GLY A 87 25.24 21.16 -4.51
CA GLY A 87 23.82 20.98 -4.85
C GLY A 87 23.57 20.34 -6.22
N GLY A 88 24.61 19.81 -6.87
CA GLY A 88 24.48 19.10 -8.14
C GLY A 88 23.97 17.67 -7.93
N LEU A 89 22.99 17.26 -8.74
CA LEU A 89 22.49 15.88 -8.77
C LEU A 89 23.61 14.92 -9.21
N VAL A 90 23.77 13.83 -8.46
CA VAL A 90 24.74 12.77 -8.74
C VAL A 90 23.98 11.50 -9.12
N SER A 91 24.07 11.10 -10.38
CA SER A 91 23.37 9.93 -10.93
C SER A 91 24.29 8.92 -11.62
N ASP A 92 25.51 9.33 -11.99
CA ASP A 92 26.50 8.47 -12.64
C ASP A 92 27.61 8.02 -11.68
N GLY A 93 28.17 6.84 -11.93
CA GLY A 93 29.28 6.30 -11.14
C GLY A 93 28.92 5.93 -9.70
N VAL A 94 27.63 5.89 -9.39
CA VAL A 94 27.08 5.55 -8.07
C VAL A 94 26.01 4.48 -8.17
N SER A 95 25.73 3.83 -7.04
CA SER A 95 24.61 2.90 -6.88
C SER A 95 23.88 3.21 -5.58
N LEU A 96 22.56 3.06 -5.58
CA LEU A 96 21.75 3.20 -4.36
C LEU A 96 21.07 1.87 -4.02
N THR A 97 21.08 1.55 -2.73
CA THR A 97 20.41 0.37 -2.17
C THR A 97 19.55 0.75 -1.00
N TYR A 98 18.52 -0.05 -0.71
CA TYR A 98 17.73 0.04 0.52
C TYR A 98 17.79 -1.26 1.32
N GLU A 99 17.78 -1.14 2.64
CA GLU A 99 17.72 -2.27 3.59
C GLU A 99 16.83 -1.92 4.78
N ALA A 100 16.20 -2.92 5.40
CA ALA A 100 15.37 -2.75 6.59
C ALA A 100 16.24 -2.35 7.79
N ILE A 101 15.76 -1.42 8.60
CA ILE A 101 16.38 -1.07 9.88
C ILE A 101 15.33 -1.10 10.98
N ALA A 102 15.79 -1.35 12.21
CA ALA A 102 14.95 -1.21 13.37
C ALA A 102 14.62 0.27 13.62
N ASP A 103 13.37 0.56 13.97
CA ASP A 103 12.99 1.88 14.46
C ASP A 103 13.50 2.13 15.89
N ALA A 104 13.18 3.30 16.46
CA ALA A 104 13.62 3.70 17.80
C ALA A 104 13.11 2.79 18.93
N THR A 105 12.09 1.96 18.67
CA THR A 105 11.55 0.98 19.63
C THR A 105 12.15 -0.42 19.45
N GLY A 106 12.97 -0.61 18.41
CA GLY A 106 13.54 -1.91 18.05
C GLY A 106 12.65 -2.73 17.11
N SER A 107 11.53 -2.20 16.65
CA SER A 107 10.66 -2.88 15.69
C SER A 107 11.27 -2.83 14.29
N ILE A 108 11.31 -3.98 13.61
CA ILE A 108 11.88 -4.13 12.26
C ILE A 108 10.99 -5.04 11.43
N ASN A 109 10.92 -4.76 10.13
CA ASN A 109 10.14 -5.55 9.17
C ASN A 109 11.05 -6.00 8.02
N THR A 110 11.51 -7.24 8.07
CA THR A 110 12.47 -7.81 7.10
C THR A 110 11.85 -8.78 6.10
N THR A 111 10.58 -9.15 6.32
CA THR A 111 9.80 -10.05 5.46
C THR A 111 8.31 -9.73 5.58
N SER A 112 7.55 -9.88 4.50
CA SER A 112 6.09 -9.84 4.56
C SER A 112 5.46 -11.23 4.38
N VAL A 113 6.27 -12.25 4.09
CA VAL A 113 5.88 -13.67 4.12
C VAL A 113 5.41 -14.06 5.51
N GLN A 114 4.47 -15.02 5.59
CA GLN A 114 3.77 -15.47 6.81
C GLN A 114 2.90 -14.41 7.51
N LYS A 115 3.02 -13.13 7.16
CA LYS A 115 2.18 -12.03 7.67
C LYS A 115 0.93 -11.81 6.80
N THR A 116 0.95 -12.31 5.58
CA THR A 116 -0.17 -12.31 4.62
C THR A 116 -0.10 -13.54 3.71
N ASN A 117 -1.22 -13.92 3.09
CA ASN A 117 -1.28 -14.96 2.06
C ASN A 117 -1.24 -14.41 0.61
N PHE A 118 -0.89 -13.13 0.41
CA PHE A 118 -0.87 -12.44 -0.89
C PHE A 118 -0.24 -13.26 -2.04
N TRP A 119 0.96 -13.79 -1.87
CA TRP A 119 1.65 -14.55 -2.92
C TRP A 119 0.95 -15.85 -3.32
N SER A 120 0.08 -16.41 -2.47
CA SER A 120 -0.75 -17.56 -2.83
C SER A 120 -1.90 -17.19 -3.79
N TYR A 121 -2.29 -15.92 -3.83
CA TYR A 121 -3.45 -15.43 -4.57
C TYR A 121 -3.10 -14.42 -5.67
N VAL A 122 -1.86 -13.95 -5.76
CA VAL A 122 -1.42 -12.92 -6.71
C VAL A 122 -1.69 -13.29 -8.17
N ASP A 123 -1.54 -14.56 -8.56
CA ASP A 123 -1.87 -15.01 -9.92
C ASP A 123 -3.36 -14.82 -10.23
N ARG A 124 -4.23 -15.16 -9.29
CA ARG A 124 -5.68 -15.00 -9.46
C ARG A 124 -6.13 -13.54 -9.43
N LEU A 125 -5.45 -12.72 -8.63
CA LEU A 125 -5.80 -11.32 -8.42
C LEU A 125 -5.24 -10.39 -9.50
N PHE A 126 -4.01 -10.66 -9.96
CA PHE A 126 -3.23 -9.76 -10.81
C PHE A 126 -2.69 -10.45 -12.08
N GLY A 127 -2.93 -11.75 -12.28
CA GLY A 127 -2.51 -12.48 -13.49
C GLY A 127 -1.00 -12.70 -13.59
N VAL A 128 -0.28 -12.62 -12.47
CA VAL A 128 1.18 -12.77 -12.41
C VAL A 128 1.58 -13.76 -11.33
N SER A 129 2.65 -14.51 -11.59
CA SER A 129 3.29 -15.37 -10.60
C SER A 129 4.50 -14.65 -10.02
N LEU A 130 4.51 -14.42 -8.71
CA LEU A 130 5.62 -13.80 -8.00
C LEU A 130 6.27 -14.80 -7.03
N LYS A 131 7.57 -14.64 -6.82
CA LYS A 131 8.22 -15.28 -5.67
C LYS A 131 7.79 -14.56 -4.39
N GLU A 132 7.83 -15.29 -3.28
CA GLU A 132 7.70 -14.74 -1.95
C GLU A 132 8.61 -13.51 -1.74
N ASP A 133 8.09 -12.51 -1.03
CA ASP A 133 8.71 -11.20 -0.81
C ASP A 133 9.07 -10.39 -2.07
N ILE A 134 8.64 -10.79 -3.27
CA ILE A 134 8.78 -9.98 -4.49
C ILE A 134 7.47 -9.27 -4.80
N GLY A 135 7.54 -7.97 -5.05
CA GLY A 135 6.39 -7.12 -5.38
C GLY A 135 6.02 -7.15 -6.86
N LEU A 136 4.89 -6.52 -7.19
CA LEU A 136 4.32 -6.53 -8.55
C LEU A 136 5.23 -5.89 -9.61
N THR A 137 6.15 -5.03 -9.18
CA THR A 137 7.16 -4.32 -10.00
C THR A 137 8.52 -5.03 -10.00
N GLY A 138 8.66 -6.14 -9.27
CA GLY A 138 9.90 -6.93 -9.17
C GLY A 138 10.85 -6.54 -8.04
N ASN A 139 10.58 -5.44 -7.31
CA ASN A 139 11.39 -5.08 -6.15
C ASN A 139 11.09 -6.00 -4.95
N PRO A 140 12.12 -6.45 -4.22
CA PRO A 140 11.92 -7.26 -3.03
C PRO A 140 11.40 -6.42 -1.86
N THR A 141 10.78 -7.05 -0.88
CA THR A 141 10.49 -6.41 0.41
C THR A 141 11.79 -5.98 1.08
N SER A 142 11.74 -4.97 1.95
CA SER A 142 12.92 -4.55 2.70
C SER A 142 13.42 -5.70 3.57
N SER A 143 14.73 -6.00 3.52
CA SER A 143 15.36 -7.04 4.34
C SER A 143 16.70 -6.56 4.87
N LEU A 144 17.40 -7.38 5.65
CA LEU A 144 18.79 -7.10 6.08
C LEU A 144 19.81 -7.22 4.93
N THR A 145 19.41 -7.74 3.77
CA THR A 145 20.23 -7.74 2.56
C THR A 145 19.87 -6.52 1.71
N PRO A 146 20.81 -5.62 1.40
CA PRO A 146 20.54 -4.46 0.58
C PRO A 146 19.99 -4.84 -0.80
N ALA A 147 18.84 -4.25 -1.14
CA ALA A 147 18.23 -4.36 -2.46
C ALA A 147 18.54 -3.11 -3.29
N SER A 148 18.81 -3.29 -4.58
CA SER A 148 19.17 -2.17 -5.47
C SER A 148 17.97 -1.31 -5.83
N MET A 149 18.17 0.00 -5.91
CA MET A 149 17.23 0.94 -6.52
C MET A 149 17.60 1.17 -7.99
N SER A 150 16.62 1.52 -8.82
CA SER A 150 16.82 1.78 -10.25
C SER A 150 16.78 3.27 -10.55
N TRP A 151 17.68 3.76 -11.41
CA TRP A 151 17.64 5.15 -11.87
C TRP A 151 16.41 5.42 -12.75
N ASN A 152 15.62 6.42 -12.40
CA ASN A 152 14.53 6.96 -13.20
C ASN A 152 14.95 8.33 -13.74
N GLY A 153 15.37 8.35 -15.02
CA GLY A 153 15.84 9.57 -15.68
C GLY A 153 14.76 10.61 -15.96
N ASP A 154 13.49 10.20 -16.07
CA ASP A 154 12.37 11.12 -16.32
C ASP A 154 12.06 11.98 -15.09
N LEU A 155 12.20 11.39 -13.89
CA LEU A 155 11.98 12.06 -12.62
C LEU A 155 13.29 12.59 -11.98
N GLY A 156 14.45 12.14 -12.46
CA GLY A 156 15.74 12.49 -11.89
C GLY A 156 15.94 11.90 -10.48
N VAL A 157 15.43 10.70 -10.22
CA VAL A 157 15.50 10.04 -8.91
C VAL A 157 15.89 8.57 -9.04
N TRP A 158 16.48 7.99 -8.01
CA TRP A 158 16.55 6.54 -7.85
C TRP A 158 15.23 6.05 -7.25
N SER A 159 14.68 4.95 -7.76
CA SER A 159 13.37 4.42 -7.36
C SER A 159 13.39 2.92 -7.10
N ALA A 160 12.66 2.51 -6.07
CA ALA A 160 12.21 1.15 -5.83
C ALA A 160 10.69 1.20 -5.60
N GLU A 161 9.93 1.11 -6.69
CA GLU A 161 8.47 1.10 -6.65
C GLU A 161 7.96 -0.30 -6.32
N GLY A 162 6.81 -0.41 -5.69
CA GLY A 162 6.14 -1.68 -5.43
C GLY A 162 6.83 -2.65 -4.49
N ILE A 163 7.51 -2.13 -3.47
CA ILE A 163 8.05 -2.91 -2.36
C ILE A 163 6.88 -3.54 -1.57
N PRO A 164 6.76 -4.88 -1.49
CA PRO A 164 5.59 -5.53 -0.87
C PRO A 164 5.73 -5.59 0.66
N ILE A 165 5.49 -4.46 1.34
CA ILE A 165 5.60 -4.33 2.81
C ILE A 165 4.24 -4.46 3.49
N THR A 166 4.23 -4.90 4.76
CA THR A 166 3.03 -5.09 5.58
C THR A 166 3.12 -4.29 6.89
N PRO A 167 2.00 -3.96 7.55
CA PRO A 167 2.00 -3.19 8.80
C PRO A 167 2.29 -4.06 10.04
N VAL A 168 3.02 -5.16 9.86
CA VAL A 168 3.32 -6.15 10.89
C VAL A 168 4.83 -6.39 10.89
N ASP A 169 5.45 -6.19 12.04
CA ASP A 169 6.89 -6.38 12.23
C ASP A 169 7.25 -7.88 12.33
N ASP A 170 8.54 -8.18 12.42
CA ASP A 170 9.03 -9.56 12.45
C ASP A 170 8.66 -10.34 13.72
N ASN A 171 8.26 -9.62 14.78
CA ASN A 171 7.74 -10.20 16.02
C ASN A 171 6.21 -10.35 16.00
N GLY A 172 5.54 -9.97 14.91
CA GLY A 172 4.08 -10.02 14.78
C GLY A 172 3.35 -8.81 15.39
N ASN A 173 4.07 -7.77 15.82
CA ASN A 173 3.46 -6.55 16.34
C ASN A 173 3.06 -5.61 15.20
N LYS A 174 2.07 -4.75 15.44
CA LYS A 174 1.73 -3.69 14.50
C LYS A 174 2.85 -2.65 14.41
N ASN A 175 3.26 -2.34 13.19
CA ASN A 175 4.14 -1.22 12.89
C ASN A 175 3.71 -0.60 11.55
N PHE A 176 3.09 0.58 11.63
CA PHE A 176 2.60 1.30 10.45
C PHE A 176 3.67 2.16 9.76
N TYR A 177 4.84 2.26 10.38
CA TYR A 177 5.97 3.08 9.94
C TYR A 177 7.26 2.26 9.87
N PRO A 178 7.28 1.11 9.18
CA PRO A 178 8.49 0.31 9.05
C PRO A 178 9.60 1.17 8.42
N MET A 179 10.80 1.11 8.99
CA MET A 179 11.92 1.95 8.61
C MET A 179 12.87 1.23 7.65
N VAL A 180 13.42 1.98 6.70
CA VAL A 180 14.49 1.54 5.81
C VAL A 180 15.63 2.54 5.80
N ARG A 181 16.83 2.04 5.55
CA ARG A 181 18.01 2.84 5.25
C ARG A 181 18.32 2.77 3.77
N VAL A 182 18.43 3.92 3.12
CA VAL A 182 18.99 4.06 1.78
C VAL A 182 20.46 4.41 1.90
N VAL A 183 21.31 3.73 1.13
CA VAL A 183 22.76 3.96 1.10
C VAL A 183 23.18 4.22 -0.34
N ALA A 184 23.87 5.33 -0.57
CA ALA A 184 24.55 5.60 -1.83
C ALA A 184 26.01 5.15 -1.73
N ARG A 185 26.50 4.46 -2.76
CA ARG A 185 27.88 3.96 -2.86
C ARG A 185 28.53 4.38 -4.17
N ASP A 186 29.83 4.64 -4.15
CA ASP A 186 30.61 4.82 -5.38
C ASP A 186 30.82 3.49 -6.14
N ALA A 187 31.44 3.57 -7.32
CA ALA A 187 31.76 2.41 -8.14
C ALA A 187 32.72 1.39 -7.49
N GLN A 188 33.42 1.79 -6.42
CA GLN A 188 34.31 0.91 -5.64
C GLN A 188 33.59 0.31 -4.42
N GLY A 189 32.32 0.69 -4.19
CA GLY A 189 31.47 0.21 -3.10
C GLY A 189 31.58 1.02 -1.80
N ALA A 190 32.35 2.10 -1.77
CA ALA A 190 32.47 2.95 -0.59
C ALA A 190 31.18 3.76 -0.39
N ALA A 191 30.66 3.77 0.83
CA ALA A 191 29.46 4.53 1.16
C ALA A 191 29.76 6.04 1.11
N LEU A 192 28.94 6.77 0.35
CA LEU A 192 29.05 8.22 0.16
C LEU A 192 28.15 8.99 1.13
N ALA A 193 26.91 8.52 1.27
CA ALA A 193 25.89 9.08 2.14
C ALA A 193 24.80 8.03 2.42
N SER A 194 24.04 8.21 3.50
CA SER A 194 22.89 7.38 3.83
C SER A 194 21.73 8.26 4.34
N ALA A 195 20.51 7.77 4.16
CA ALA A 195 19.29 8.40 4.67
C ALA A 195 18.34 7.32 5.17
N ASP A 196 17.70 7.58 6.31
CA ASP A 196 16.69 6.70 6.88
C ASP A 196 15.31 7.29 6.60
N THR A 197 14.36 6.45 6.19
CA THR A 197 12.99 6.88 5.89
C THR A 197 11.99 5.76 6.15
N VAL A 198 10.71 6.11 6.14
CA VAL A 198 9.60 5.18 6.38
C VAL A 198 9.08 4.59 5.08
N LEU A 199 8.59 3.35 5.13
CA LEU A 199 7.69 2.73 4.15
C LEU A 199 6.27 2.67 4.74
N PRO A 200 5.56 3.82 4.84
CA PRO A 200 4.28 3.92 5.53
C PRO A 200 3.22 2.99 4.95
N VAL A 201 2.65 2.12 5.79
CA VAL A 201 1.67 1.11 5.39
C VAL A 201 0.68 0.85 6.52
N SER A 202 -0.61 0.69 6.22
CA SER A 202 -1.65 0.43 7.21
C SER A 202 -2.75 -0.47 6.68
N ASP A 203 -3.32 -1.30 7.56
CA ASP A 203 -4.55 -2.06 7.34
C ASP A 203 -5.72 -1.53 8.18
N GLU A 204 -5.62 -0.26 8.63
CA GLU A 204 -6.65 0.42 9.44
C GLU A 204 -7.81 0.99 8.61
N MET A 205 -7.90 0.67 7.32
CA MET A 205 -9.16 0.83 6.59
C MET A 205 -10.17 -0.08 7.30
N THR A 206 -10.83 0.45 8.33
CA THR A 206 -11.52 -0.31 9.38
C THR A 206 -12.87 -0.80 8.85
N CYS A 207 -12.83 -1.52 7.73
CA CYS A 207 -13.98 -2.08 7.03
C CYS A 207 -14.81 -2.93 7.98
N ALA A 208 -14.11 -3.66 8.88
CA ALA A 208 -14.71 -4.43 9.95
C ALA A 208 -15.64 -3.62 10.86
N ALA A 209 -15.42 -2.31 11.07
CA ALA A 209 -16.29 -1.50 11.92
C ALA A 209 -17.73 -1.40 11.38
N CYS A 210 -17.91 -1.53 10.06
CA CYS A 210 -19.22 -1.43 9.40
C CYS A 210 -19.63 -2.68 8.63
N HIS A 211 -18.71 -3.61 8.37
CA HIS A 211 -19.00 -4.82 7.59
C HIS A 211 -18.84 -6.12 8.38
N SER A 212 -18.43 -6.09 9.65
CA SER A 212 -18.48 -7.31 10.47
C SER A 212 -19.92 -7.71 10.76
N SER A 213 -20.20 -9.00 10.74
CA SER A 213 -21.50 -9.56 11.07
C SER A 213 -21.89 -9.23 12.52
N VAL A 214 -23.12 -8.72 12.71
CA VAL A 214 -23.64 -8.36 14.05
C VAL A 214 -24.94 -9.13 14.31
N ALA A 215 -24.92 -10.05 15.29
CA ALA A 215 -26.12 -10.77 15.73
C ALA A 215 -27.01 -9.91 16.66
N SER A 216 -26.39 -9.03 17.44
CA SER A 216 -27.03 -8.06 18.34
C SER A 216 -26.08 -6.90 18.58
N GLY A 217 -26.54 -5.66 18.63
CA GLY A 217 -25.67 -4.49 18.84
C GLY A 217 -26.45 -3.20 19.10
N ASN A 218 -25.73 -2.13 19.38
CA ASN A 218 -26.32 -0.80 19.52
C ASN A 218 -26.80 -0.23 18.17
N ALA A 219 -27.44 0.94 18.19
CA ALA A 219 -27.96 1.59 16.98
C ALA A 219 -26.87 1.84 15.92
N ALA A 220 -25.63 2.14 16.31
CA ALA A 220 -24.53 2.33 15.35
C ALA A 220 -24.07 1.00 14.73
N GLN A 221 -23.98 -0.06 15.53
CA GLN A 221 -23.62 -1.41 15.08
C GLN A 221 -24.71 -2.08 14.24
N THR A 222 -25.97 -1.69 14.42
CA THR A 222 -27.12 -2.15 13.61
C THR A 222 -27.41 -1.23 12.41
N ALA A 223 -26.90 0.01 12.43
CA ALA A 223 -26.92 0.91 11.27
C ALA A 223 -25.85 0.57 10.22
N ALA A 224 -24.84 -0.23 10.59
CA ALA A 224 -23.99 -0.94 9.63
C ALA A 224 -24.92 -1.67 8.63
N HIS A 225 -24.78 -1.41 7.33
CA HIS A 225 -25.73 -1.88 6.32
C HIS A 225 -25.56 -3.39 6.07
N PRO A 226 -26.38 -4.28 6.68
CA PRO A 226 -26.30 -5.68 6.31
C PRO A 226 -26.70 -5.81 4.84
N PRO A 227 -26.19 -6.84 4.15
CA PRO A 227 -26.82 -7.31 2.93
C PRO A 227 -28.34 -7.52 3.18
N LYS A 228 -29.19 -7.29 2.18
CA LYS A 228 -30.63 -7.60 2.20
C LYS A 228 -30.88 -9.07 2.57
N THR A 229 -29.95 -9.95 2.22
CA THR A 229 -29.97 -11.37 2.57
C THR A 229 -29.57 -11.67 4.01
N GLY A 230 -29.16 -10.65 4.78
CA GLY A 230 -28.59 -10.79 6.13
C GLY A 230 -27.06 -10.90 6.12
N TRP A 231 -26.48 -10.80 7.31
CA TRP A 231 -25.04 -10.99 7.55
C TRP A 231 -24.59 -12.43 7.24
N VAL A 232 -23.34 -12.58 6.78
CA VAL A 232 -22.76 -13.86 6.36
C VAL A 232 -22.35 -14.77 7.53
N PHE A 233 -21.82 -14.21 8.61
CA PHE A 233 -21.28 -14.93 9.78
C PHE A 233 -20.19 -15.96 9.44
N ALA A 234 -19.18 -15.56 8.66
CA ALA A 234 -18.03 -16.42 8.42
C ALA A 234 -17.21 -16.62 9.71
N SER A 235 -16.60 -17.80 9.87
CA SER A 235 -15.85 -18.14 11.09
C SER A 235 -14.54 -17.36 11.25
N ASP A 236 -13.92 -16.99 10.12
CA ASP A 236 -12.75 -16.11 10.14
C ASP A 236 -13.24 -14.66 10.09
N PRO A 237 -12.90 -13.82 11.10
CA PRO A 237 -13.41 -12.45 11.17
C PRO A 237 -13.03 -11.60 9.97
N GLU A 238 -11.86 -11.83 9.36
CA GLU A 238 -11.45 -11.06 8.20
C GLU A 238 -12.22 -11.44 6.95
N LYS A 239 -12.45 -12.74 6.76
CA LYS A 239 -13.29 -13.22 5.66
C LYS A 239 -14.74 -12.78 5.84
N ASP A 240 -15.24 -12.75 7.07
CA ASP A 240 -16.61 -12.35 7.38
C ASP A 240 -16.93 -10.95 6.85
N TRP A 241 -16.14 -9.95 7.25
CA TRP A 241 -16.39 -8.60 6.78
C TRP A 241 -16.12 -8.42 5.28
N LYS A 242 -15.19 -9.18 4.70
CA LYS A 242 -14.94 -9.16 3.25
C LYS A 242 -16.11 -9.76 2.46
N GLU A 243 -16.67 -10.87 2.91
CA GLU A 243 -17.83 -11.50 2.30
C GLU A 243 -19.07 -10.61 2.43
N ASN A 244 -19.27 -9.96 3.59
CA ASN A 244 -20.35 -8.99 3.77
C ASN A 244 -20.25 -7.78 2.82
N ILE A 245 -19.04 -7.30 2.50
CA ILE A 245 -18.84 -6.27 1.46
C ILE A 245 -19.33 -6.78 0.11
N LEU A 246 -18.92 -7.98 -0.30
CA LEU A 246 -19.30 -8.55 -1.60
C LEU A 246 -20.81 -8.80 -1.69
N ALA A 247 -21.41 -9.28 -0.60
CA ALA A 247 -22.86 -9.45 -0.48
C ALA A 247 -23.60 -8.12 -0.67
N LEU A 248 -23.11 -7.03 -0.05
CA LEU A 248 -23.70 -5.70 -0.22
C LEU A 248 -23.55 -5.18 -1.67
N HIS A 249 -22.42 -5.45 -2.33
CA HIS A 249 -22.25 -5.14 -3.74
C HIS A 249 -23.28 -5.86 -4.61
N ASP A 250 -23.50 -7.14 -4.38
CA ASP A 250 -24.51 -7.91 -5.12
C ASP A 250 -25.92 -7.33 -4.89
N ASP A 251 -26.29 -7.00 -3.65
CA ASP A 251 -27.62 -6.45 -3.33
C ASP A 251 -27.94 -5.10 -3.97
N LYS A 252 -26.90 -4.28 -4.16
CA LYS A 252 -27.02 -2.95 -4.75
C LYS A 252 -26.93 -2.99 -6.27
N HIS A 253 -26.15 -3.92 -6.84
CA HIS A 253 -25.66 -3.80 -8.22
C HIS A 253 -26.00 -4.97 -9.12
N LEU A 254 -26.36 -6.15 -8.60
CA LEU A 254 -26.58 -7.34 -9.42
C LEU A 254 -27.70 -7.17 -10.47
N GLY A 255 -28.72 -6.36 -10.18
CA GLY A 255 -29.78 -6.03 -11.13
C GLY A 255 -29.39 -5.03 -12.23
N GLN A 256 -28.19 -4.44 -12.16
CA GLN A 256 -27.76 -3.38 -13.06
C GLN A 256 -26.99 -3.97 -14.25
N ALA A 257 -27.45 -3.68 -15.48
CA ALA A 257 -26.81 -4.18 -16.70
C ALA A 257 -25.31 -3.84 -16.82
N PRO A 258 -24.84 -2.63 -16.42
CA PRO A 258 -23.42 -2.33 -16.42
C PRO A 258 -22.60 -3.21 -15.47
N PHE A 259 -23.10 -3.49 -14.26
CA PHE A 259 -22.42 -4.37 -13.31
C PHE A 259 -22.35 -5.81 -13.84
N GLN A 260 -23.46 -6.34 -14.39
CA GLN A 260 -23.48 -7.66 -15.02
C GLN A 260 -22.50 -7.79 -16.20
N LYS A 261 -22.36 -6.72 -16.99
CA LYS A 261 -21.36 -6.65 -18.07
C LYS A 261 -19.94 -6.72 -17.51
N SER A 262 -19.64 -5.96 -16.45
CA SER A 262 -18.32 -5.98 -15.79
C SER A 262 -18.01 -7.35 -15.20
N LEU A 263 -18.98 -8.01 -14.55
CA LEU A 263 -18.83 -9.39 -14.07
C LEU A 263 -18.44 -10.32 -15.22
N GLY A 264 -19.16 -10.28 -16.35
CA GLY A 264 -18.84 -11.10 -17.51
C GLY A 264 -17.46 -10.82 -18.11
N GLN A 265 -17.06 -9.55 -18.19
CA GLN A 265 -15.73 -9.15 -18.67
C GLN A 265 -14.60 -9.64 -17.77
N ALA A 266 -14.82 -9.67 -16.45
CA ALA A 266 -13.89 -10.21 -15.47
C ALA A 266 -13.92 -11.76 -15.37
N GLY A 267 -14.74 -12.45 -16.19
CA GLY A 267 -14.92 -13.91 -16.12
C GLY A 267 -15.72 -14.38 -14.91
N TYR A 268 -16.39 -13.46 -14.21
CA TYR A 268 -17.33 -13.75 -13.14
C TYR A 268 -18.71 -14.11 -13.70
N GLY A 269 -19.54 -14.71 -12.84
CA GLY A 269 -20.83 -15.27 -13.24
C GLY A 269 -21.91 -14.27 -12.91
N SER A 270 -23.06 -14.38 -13.58
CA SER A 270 -24.18 -13.47 -13.36
C SER A 270 -24.85 -13.62 -11.99
N SER A 271 -24.47 -14.64 -11.22
CA SER A 271 -24.96 -14.93 -9.86
C SER A 271 -24.34 -14.04 -8.77
N GLY A 272 -23.42 -13.14 -9.11
CA GLY A 272 -22.81 -12.19 -8.18
C GLY A 272 -21.39 -12.52 -7.75
N LEU A 273 -20.83 -11.63 -6.95
CA LEU A 273 -19.48 -11.67 -6.40
C LEU A 273 -19.38 -12.63 -5.21
N LEU A 274 -20.33 -12.58 -4.26
CA LEU A 274 -20.26 -13.38 -3.03
C LEU A 274 -20.18 -14.88 -3.33
N ILE A 275 -21.06 -15.38 -4.20
CA ILE A 275 -21.12 -16.82 -4.53
C ILE A 275 -19.81 -17.36 -5.12
N ARG A 276 -18.92 -16.49 -5.61
CA ARG A 276 -17.61 -16.87 -6.14
C ARG A 276 -16.60 -17.20 -5.05
N THR A 277 -16.69 -16.56 -3.88
CA THR A 277 -15.77 -16.82 -2.75
C THR A 277 -15.94 -18.25 -2.26
N TYR A 278 -17.18 -18.75 -2.22
CA TYR A 278 -17.51 -20.14 -1.88
C TYR A 278 -17.05 -21.16 -2.93
N ALA A 279 -16.90 -20.73 -4.19
CA ALA A 279 -16.28 -21.52 -5.24
C ALA A 279 -14.73 -21.45 -5.23
N ARG A 280 -14.12 -20.89 -4.17
CA ARG A 280 -12.68 -20.62 -4.04
C ARG A 280 -12.11 -19.75 -5.17
N LYS A 281 -12.93 -18.86 -5.73
CA LYS A 281 -12.48 -17.85 -6.69
C LYS A 281 -12.31 -16.52 -5.95
N THR A 282 -11.16 -15.92 -6.15
CA THR A 282 -10.78 -14.63 -5.56
C THR A 282 -11.20 -13.49 -6.49
N ILE A 283 -11.57 -12.35 -5.92
CA ILE A 283 -12.10 -11.20 -6.66
C ILE A 283 -11.06 -10.07 -6.67
N GLY A 284 -10.47 -9.79 -7.82
CA GLY A 284 -9.65 -8.58 -8.01
C GLY A 284 -10.55 -7.36 -8.21
N MET A 285 -10.52 -6.39 -7.30
CA MET A 285 -11.37 -5.18 -7.40
C MET A 285 -10.97 -4.29 -8.58
N LEU A 286 -9.72 -4.35 -9.06
CA LEU A 286 -9.26 -3.63 -10.26
C LEU A 286 -10.08 -3.95 -11.52
N GLY A 287 -10.64 -5.16 -11.64
CA GLY A 287 -11.57 -5.52 -12.72
C GLY A 287 -12.98 -4.95 -12.55
N CYS A 288 -13.35 -4.52 -11.34
CA CYS A 288 -14.67 -4.01 -10.98
C CYS A 288 -14.69 -2.47 -10.81
N LEU A 289 -13.54 -1.84 -10.54
CA LEU A 289 -13.40 -0.41 -10.25
C LEU A 289 -13.80 0.50 -11.44
N SER A 290 -13.69 0.03 -12.68
CA SER A 290 -14.19 0.79 -13.84
C SER A 290 -15.70 1.03 -13.81
N TRP A 291 -16.46 0.26 -13.03
CA TRP A 291 -17.89 0.49 -12.83
C TRP A 291 -18.17 1.36 -11.60
N CYS A 292 -17.34 1.31 -10.55
CA CYS A 292 -17.55 2.09 -9.32
C CYS A 292 -17.30 3.61 -9.51
N LEU A 293 -16.58 3.99 -10.57
CA LEU A 293 -16.23 5.36 -10.93
C LEU A 293 -17.11 5.94 -12.07
N MET A 294 -18.13 5.20 -12.52
CA MET A 294 -19.13 5.62 -13.52
C MET A 294 -20.51 5.73 -12.91
#